data_AF-A0A0W1B4U3-F1
#
_entry.id   AF-A0A0W1B4U3-F1
#
_cell.length_a   1.000
_cell.length_b   1.000
_cell.length_c   1.000
_cell.angle_alpha   90.00
_cell.angle_beta   90.00
_cell.angle_gamma   90.00
#
_symmetry.space_group_name_H-M   'P 1'
#
loop_
_entity.id
_entity.type
_entity.pdbx_description
1 polymer ?
#
loop_
_entity_poly.entity_id
_entity_poly.type
_entity_poly.pdbx_seq_one_letter_code
_entity_poly.pdbx_strand_id
1 'polypeptide(L)'
;MVNTKLEEQLKNCQSLLPDQLSDIARAKLNETYQIIRETDNSISPIQRKTNVSRTFNKWWLSTAAAAILGVTILASGFVSPAMADALKQIPVLGQIYSLWGENNGDPGVQKAEDFITNVNQSVTHGDVTMNIPTLLFDGTRILMNLTTPGNRLASEPNSPPSDANKGAVDTLEVLYKGQSLLWSYEHMDGETASSIMVEVLNTYYEPSTTTQTVQFPDQFDLTVNVTLKGYDVPFQFVLPVTKSTPVTVLTSEETKHQDNINLQISKVEITPITTQVSVEYKTKPGQSVEEMLASIPSKYKGANGGIIALQFDIVDENGVQLKPIGAHPISESYNIRFEPFKTIPSTVTIKPYLVVSEGQAPAGVKGRWEDNNMVKEYIPELETVLSVQ
;
A
#
# COMPACT_ATOMS: atom_id res chain seq x y z
N MET A 1 33.15 -22.34 -10.11
CA MET A 1 32.50 -23.59 -9.64
C MET A 1 31.03 -23.24 -9.64
N VAL A 2 30.26 -23.79 -10.59
CA VAL A 2 28.83 -23.49 -10.75
C VAL A 2 28.12 -23.77 -9.42
N ASN A 3 27.29 -22.85 -8.95
CA ASN A 3 26.61 -22.94 -7.67
C ASN A 3 25.52 -24.02 -7.74
N THR A 4 25.91 -25.28 -7.56
CA THR A 4 25.06 -26.48 -7.76
C THR A 4 23.75 -26.45 -6.98
N LYS A 5 23.73 -25.74 -5.83
CA LYS A 5 22.52 -25.55 -5.02
C LYS A 5 21.49 -24.64 -5.70
N LEU A 6 21.94 -23.57 -6.36
CA LEU A 6 21.05 -22.67 -7.11
C LEU A 6 20.47 -23.41 -8.32
N GLU A 7 21.30 -24.14 -9.07
CA GLU A 7 20.82 -24.92 -10.22
C GLU A 7 19.78 -25.97 -9.82
N GLU A 8 19.97 -26.64 -8.69
CA GLU A 8 19.02 -27.62 -8.15
C GLU A 8 17.71 -26.96 -7.72
N GLN A 9 17.76 -25.78 -7.08
CA GLN A 9 16.59 -25.00 -6.72
C GLN A 9 15.81 -24.50 -7.94
N LEU A 10 16.51 -23.97 -8.96
CA LEU A 10 15.89 -23.51 -10.20
C LEU A 10 15.23 -24.66 -10.97
N LYS A 11 15.90 -25.83 -11.02
CA LYS A 11 15.36 -27.02 -11.67
C LYS A 11 14.14 -27.57 -10.94
N ASN A 12 14.14 -27.54 -9.61
CA ASN A 12 12.99 -27.94 -8.82
C ASN A 12 11.80 -26.99 -9.05
N CYS A 13 12.06 -25.68 -9.09
CA CYS A 13 11.02 -24.68 -9.43
C CYS A 13 10.44 -24.89 -10.83
N GLN A 14 11.28 -25.25 -11.82
CA GLN A 14 10.82 -25.56 -13.17
C GLN A 14 9.91 -26.79 -13.23
N SER A 15 10.18 -27.82 -12.43
CA SER A 15 9.34 -29.02 -12.37
C SER A 15 7.99 -28.84 -11.66
N LEU A 16 7.79 -27.70 -10.99
CA LEU A 16 6.59 -27.39 -10.21
C LEU A 16 5.61 -26.48 -10.96
N LEU A 17 5.94 -26.10 -12.20
CA LEU A 17 5.09 -25.27 -13.05
C LEU A 17 3.95 -26.10 -13.66
N PRO A 18 2.72 -25.57 -13.72
CA PRO A 18 1.62 -26.25 -14.40
C PRO A 18 1.92 -26.49 -15.88
N ASP A 19 1.48 -27.63 -16.40
CA ASP A 19 1.65 -27.99 -17.82
C ASP A 19 0.97 -26.97 -18.77
N GLN A 20 0.04 -26.15 -18.28
CA GLN A 20 -0.67 -25.14 -19.07
C GLN A 20 -0.25 -23.71 -18.74
N LEU A 21 1.04 -23.40 -18.88
CA LEU A 21 1.48 -22.01 -19.04
C LEU A 21 1.32 -21.57 -20.51
N SER A 22 0.83 -20.35 -20.73
CA SER A 22 0.85 -19.74 -22.06
C SER A 22 2.29 -19.59 -22.56
N ASP A 23 2.49 -19.62 -23.88
CA ASP A 23 3.83 -19.53 -24.48
C ASP A 23 4.56 -18.24 -24.05
N ILE A 24 3.80 -17.17 -23.82
CA ILE A 24 4.32 -15.89 -23.33
C ILE A 24 4.80 -16.04 -21.88
N ALA A 25 4.00 -16.64 -20.99
CA ALA A 25 4.40 -16.87 -19.59
C ALA A 25 5.63 -17.78 -19.49
N ARG A 26 5.72 -18.82 -20.33
CA ARG A 26 6.90 -19.70 -20.41
C ARG A 26 8.14 -18.94 -20.88
N ALA A 27 8.01 -18.10 -21.90
CA ALA A 27 9.13 -17.30 -22.40
C ALA A 27 9.65 -16.31 -21.35
N LYS A 28 8.76 -15.61 -20.65
CA LYS A 28 9.10 -14.67 -19.57
C LYS A 28 9.83 -15.34 -18.41
N LEU A 29 9.33 -16.50 -18.01
CA LEU A 29 9.87 -17.23 -16.88
C LEU A 29 11.23 -17.84 -17.21
N ASN A 30 11.42 -18.34 -18.44
CA ASN A 30 12.73 -18.77 -18.93
C ASN A 30 13.74 -17.61 -19.02
N GLU A 31 13.31 -16.43 -19.47
CA GLU A 31 14.16 -15.23 -19.51
C GLU A 31 14.59 -14.83 -18.09
N THR A 32 13.68 -14.85 -17.12
CA THR A 32 13.99 -14.60 -15.70
C THR A 32 15.02 -15.60 -15.16
N TYR A 33 14.86 -16.88 -15.46
CA TYR A 33 15.82 -17.91 -15.05
C TYR A 33 17.19 -17.75 -15.69
N GLN A 34 17.26 -17.32 -16.96
CA GLN A 34 18.54 -17.03 -17.60
C GLN A 34 19.23 -15.85 -16.94
N ILE A 35 18.49 -14.78 -16.62
CA ILE A 35 19.08 -13.64 -15.93
C ILE A 35 19.62 -14.03 -14.55
N ILE A 36 18.88 -14.85 -13.78
CA ILE A 36 19.35 -15.36 -12.48
C ILE A 36 20.65 -16.17 -12.65
N ARG A 37 20.72 -17.04 -13.66
CA ARG A 37 21.91 -17.86 -13.95
C ARG A 37 23.09 -17.05 -14.42
N GLU A 38 22.88 -16.05 -15.28
CA GLU A 38 23.93 -15.17 -15.79
C GLU A 38 24.46 -14.26 -14.67
N THR A 39 23.59 -13.83 -13.77
CA THR A 39 23.96 -13.03 -12.59
C THR A 39 24.79 -13.85 -11.60
N ASP A 40 24.40 -15.09 -11.30
CA ASP A 40 25.17 -15.98 -10.40
C ASP A 40 26.53 -16.41 -11.00
N ASN A 41 26.57 -16.68 -12.30
CA ASN A 41 27.81 -17.08 -12.99
C ASN A 41 28.80 -15.92 -13.20
N SER A 42 28.34 -14.66 -13.16
CA SER A 42 29.20 -13.47 -13.29
C SER A 42 29.93 -13.12 -11.99
N ILE A 43 29.59 -13.75 -10.87
CA ILE A 43 30.26 -13.56 -9.57
C ILE A 43 31.44 -14.53 -9.47
N SER A 44 32.63 -14.06 -9.80
CA SER A 44 33.87 -14.81 -9.51
C SER A 44 34.18 -14.79 -8.00
N PRO A 45 34.64 -15.91 -7.39
CA PRO A 45 35.04 -15.91 -6.00
C PRO A 45 36.36 -15.13 -5.84
N ILE A 46 36.30 -13.92 -5.32
CA ILE A 46 37.50 -13.15 -4.97
C ILE A 46 38.20 -13.87 -3.82
N GLN A 47 39.37 -14.46 -4.12
CA GLN A 47 40.29 -15.02 -3.14
C GLN A 47 40.74 -13.92 -2.16
N ARG A 48 40.41 -14.11 -0.87
CA ARG A 48 41.01 -13.35 0.24
C ARG A 48 42.53 -13.55 0.23
N LYS A 49 43.28 -12.46 -0.01
CA LYS A 49 44.65 -12.33 0.48
C LYS A 49 44.72 -11.21 1.51
N THR A 50 45.09 -11.58 2.72
CA THR A 50 45.41 -10.67 3.82
C THR A 50 46.83 -10.12 3.65
N ASN A 51 47.01 -8.79 3.69
CA ASN A 51 48.08 -8.13 4.47
C ASN A 51 48.04 -6.57 4.38
N VAL A 52 47.85 -5.96 5.56
CA VAL A 52 48.42 -4.73 6.17
C VAL A 52 48.97 -3.60 5.26
N SER A 53 48.40 -2.38 5.35
CA SER A 53 48.94 -1.21 6.09
C SER A 53 48.24 0.13 5.73
N ARG A 54 48.40 1.12 6.63
CA ARG A 54 47.74 2.45 6.70
C ARG A 54 48.05 3.40 5.54
N THR A 55 47.05 4.09 5.00
CA THR A 55 46.89 5.57 4.97
C THR A 55 45.70 6.00 4.09
N PHE A 56 45.15 7.16 4.40
CA PHE A 56 43.92 7.79 3.89
C PHE A 56 43.95 8.18 2.40
N ASN A 57 42.73 8.35 1.86
CA ASN A 57 42.32 9.13 0.68
C ASN A 57 42.59 8.53 -0.72
N LYS A 58 41.52 7.97 -1.30
CA LYS A 58 40.96 8.34 -2.62
C LYS A 58 39.74 7.46 -2.90
N TRP A 59 38.57 8.01 -2.63
CA TRP A 59 37.30 7.55 -3.19
C TRP A 59 37.35 7.86 -4.69
N TRP A 60 37.42 6.83 -5.53
CA TRP A 60 36.82 6.72 -6.87
C TRP A 60 37.33 5.44 -7.54
N LEU A 61 36.45 4.85 -8.37
CA LEU A 61 36.63 3.68 -9.24
C LEU A 61 36.39 2.31 -8.59
N SER A 62 35.12 1.94 -8.55
CA SER A 62 34.68 0.56 -8.84
C SER A 62 33.23 0.59 -9.31
N THR A 63 33.01 1.20 -10.47
CA THR A 63 31.77 1.08 -11.25
C THR A 63 31.93 -0.14 -12.16
N ALA A 64 31.17 -1.20 -11.93
CA ALA A 64 30.62 -2.08 -12.98
C ALA A 64 29.86 -3.27 -12.36
N ALA A 65 28.65 -3.50 -12.91
CA ALA A 65 27.87 -4.74 -12.88
C ALA A 65 27.01 -5.07 -11.63
N ALA A 66 25.96 -4.26 -11.42
CA ALA A 66 24.62 -4.76 -11.07
C ALA A 66 23.51 -3.84 -11.65
N ALA A 67 23.81 -3.20 -12.79
CA ALA A 67 22.78 -2.65 -13.66
C ALA A 67 22.32 -3.78 -14.58
N ILE A 68 21.01 -3.86 -14.84
CA ILE A 68 20.27 -4.91 -15.58
C ILE A 68 19.65 -5.97 -14.65
N LEU A 69 18.63 -5.55 -13.90
CA LEU A 69 17.38 -6.32 -13.76
C LEU A 69 16.14 -5.45 -14.02
N GLY A 70 16.31 -4.24 -14.58
CA GLY A 70 15.27 -3.22 -14.62
C GLY A 70 14.53 -3.03 -15.95
N VAL A 71 14.91 -3.71 -17.05
CA VAL A 71 14.25 -3.47 -18.34
C VAL A 71 14.13 -4.79 -19.09
N THR A 72 13.01 -5.49 -18.93
CA THR A 72 12.04 -5.73 -20.01
C THR A 72 11.00 -6.80 -19.62
N ILE A 73 9.74 -6.42 -19.79
CA ILE A 73 8.53 -7.25 -19.91
C ILE A 73 7.91 -7.78 -18.60
N LEU A 74 7.25 -6.88 -17.87
CA LEU A 74 6.07 -7.18 -17.04
C LEU A 74 4.91 -6.21 -17.34
N ALA A 75 4.79 -5.77 -18.60
CA ALA A 75 3.69 -4.90 -19.04
C ALA A 75 2.34 -5.62 -19.18
N SER A 76 2.25 -6.93 -18.89
CA SER A 76 0.99 -7.66 -18.82
C SER A 76 0.59 -7.81 -17.34
N GLY A 77 0.00 -6.76 -16.77
CA GLY A 77 -0.32 -6.62 -15.34
C GLY A 77 -1.39 -7.57 -14.78
N PHE A 78 -1.36 -8.85 -15.13
CA PHE A 78 -2.21 -9.88 -14.55
C PHE A 78 -1.41 -11.16 -14.30
N VAL A 79 -1.25 -11.53 -13.02
CA VAL A 79 -0.71 -12.81 -12.60
C VAL A 79 -1.89 -13.78 -12.56
N SER A 80 -1.86 -14.87 -13.33
CA SER A 80 -2.88 -15.91 -13.17
C SER A 80 -2.69 -16.66 -11.84
N PRO A 81 -3.73 -17.25 -11.24
CA PRO A 81 -3.61 -18.04 -9.99
C PRO A 81 -2.47 -19.08 -10.04
N ALA A 82 -2.31 -19.73 -11.21
CA ALA A 82 -1.24 -20.68 -11.48
C ALA A 82 0.18 -20.09 -11.36
N MET A 83 0.38 -18.84 -11.73
CA MET A 83 1.66 -18.15 -11.60
C MET A 83 1.90 -17.71 -10.15
N ALA A 84 0.87 -17.24 -9.44
CA ALA A 84 0.98 -16.91 -8.04
C ALA A 84 1.36 -18.15 -7.19
N ASP A 85 0.73 -19.31 -7.45
CA ASP A 85 1.08 -20.59 -6.82
C ASP A 85 2.50 -21.06 -7.12
N ALA A 86 3.02 -20.80 -8.33
CA ALA A 86 4.41 -21.12 -8.68
C ALA A 86 5.41 -20.18 -7.96
N LEU A 87 5.11 -18.89 -7.88
CA LEU A 87 5.95 -17.90 -7.19
C LEU A 87 5.95 -18.11 -5.67
N LYS A 88 4.82 -18.57 -5.09
CA LYS A 88 4.74 -18.96 -3.67
C LYS A 88 5.78 -20.02 -3.26
N GLN A 89 6.24 -20.83 -4.20
CA GLN A 89 7.20 -21.91 -3.93
C GLN A 89 8.66 -21.45 -3.96
N ILE A 90 8.93 -20.23 -4.45
CA ILE A 90 10.27 -19.62 -4.39
C ILE A 90 10.44 -19.03 -2.97
N PRO A 91 11.43 -19.47 -2.16
CA PRO A 91 11.49 -19.15 -0.74
C PRO A 91 11.43 -17.66 -0.36
N VAL A 92 11.92 -16.77 -1.23
CA VAL A 92 11.86 -15.31 -1.03
C VAL A 92 10.51 -14.74 -1.47
N LEU A 93 9.93 -15.21 -2.58
CA LEU A 93 8.66 -14.71 -3.12
C LEU A 93 7.45 -15.29 -2.38
N GLY A 94 7.51 -16.52 -1.87
CA GLY A 94 6.48 -17.10 -1.03
C GLY A 94 6.24 -16.37 0.28
N GLN A 95 7.31 -15.85 0.90
CA GLN A 95 7.18 -14.96 2.04
C GLN A 95 6.43 -13.69 1.65
N ILE A 96 6.76 -13.10 0.50
CA ILE A 96 6.11 -11.88 -0.01
C ILE A 96 4.61 -12.09 -0.23
N TYR A 97 4.19 -13.17 -0.89
CA TYR A 97 2.76 -13.49 -1.07
C TYR A 97 2.04 -13.78 0.25
N SER A 98 2.73 -14.35 1.25
CA SER A 98 2.14 -14.50 2.60
C SER A 98 1.87 -13.17 3.31
N LEU A 99 2.58 -12.09 2.94
CA LEU A 99 2.32 -10.73 3.42
C LEU A 99 1.05 -10.11 2.82
N TRP A 100 0.70 -10.52 1.60
CA TRP A 100 -0.57 -10.17 0.98
C TRP A 100 -1.73 -11.05 1.47
N GLY A 101 -1.43 -12.24 2.01
CA GLY A 101 -2.40 -13.23 2.46
C GLY A 101 -2.76 -13.14 3.95
N GLU A 102 -2.90 -14.29 4.60
CA GLU A 102 -3.47 -14.46 5.95
C GLU A 102 -2.87 -13.58 7.06
N ASN A 103 -1.62 -13.15 6.90
CA ASN A 103 -0.93 -12.32 7.89
C ASN A 103 -1.28 -10.83 7.80
N ASN A 104 -2.07 -10.42 6.80
CA ASN A 104 -2.49 -9.04 6.63
C ASN A 104 -3.80 -8.75 7.38
N GLY A 105 -3.85 -7.66 8.14
CA GLY A 105 -5.08 -7.23 8.85
C GLY A 105 -6.16 -6.64 7.95
N ASP A 106 -5.84 -6.38 6.68
CA ASP A 106 -6.73 -5.83 5.66
C ASP A 106 -7.37 -6.96 4.82
N PRO A 107 -8.70 -7.21 4.93
CA PRO A 107 -9.38 -8.26 4.18
C PRO A 107 -9.43 -8.04 2.67
N GLY A 108 -9.25 -6.80 2.21
CA GLY A 108 -9.08 -6.48 0.80
C GLY A 108 -7.76 -7.03 0.26
N VAL A 109 -6.69 -6.85 1.04
CA VAL A 109 -5.35 -7.36 0.71
C VAL A 109 -5.34 -8.88 0.67
N GLN A 110 -5.99 -9.55 1.63
CA GLN A 110 -6.13 -11.02 1.66
C GLN A 110 -6.75 -11.61 0.38
N LYS A 111 -7.56 -10.83 -0.35
CA LYS A 111 -8.24 -11.25 -1.59
C LYS A 111 -7.57 -10.71 -2.85
N ALA A 112 -6.44 -10.04 -2.71
CA ALA A 112 -5.81 -9.28 -3.78
C ALA A 112 -4.95 -10.12 -4.73
N GLU A 113 -4.81 -11.43 -4.51
CA GLU A 113 -3.83 -12.29 -5.19
C GLU A 113 -3.82 -12.14 -6.72
N ASP A 114 -5.01 -12.08 -7.33
CA ASP A 114 -5.19 -11.95 -8.78
C ASP A 114 -4.87 -10.54 -9.33
N PHE A 115 -4.73 -9.55 -8.45
CA PHE A 115 -4.55 -8.13 -8.79
C PHE A 115 -3.16 -7.61 -8.44
N ILE A 116 -2.28 -8.46 -7.91
CA ILE A 116 -0.89 -8.10 -7.61
C ILE A 116 -0.08 -8.08 -8.90
N THR A 117 0.58 -6.96 -9.15
CA THR A 117 1.51 -6.75 -10.25
C THR A 117 2.93 -7.03 -9.79
N ASN A 118 3.66 -7.86 -10.52
CA ASN A 118 5.10 -8.01 -10.31
C ASN A 118 5.82 -6.83 -10.98
N VAL A 119 6.64 -6.10 -10.22
CA VAL A 119 7.49 -5.01 -10.75
C VAL A 119 8.98 -5.35 -10.65
N ASN A 120 9.35 -6.26 -9.74
CA ASN A 120 10.69 -6.83 -9.57
C ASN A 120 11.83 -5.79 -9.62
N GLN A 121 11.60 -4.61 -9.04
CA GLN A 121 12.58 -3.55 -9.01
C GLN A 121 13.56 -3.78 -7.87
N SER A 122 14.85 -3.55 -8.12
CA SER A 122 15.92 -3.74 -7.15
C SER A 122 16.98 -2.66 -7.31
N VAL A 123 17.47 -2.14 -6.19
CA VAL A 123 18.57 -1.18 -6.13
C VAL A 123 19.58 -1.67 -5.09
N THR A 124 20.86 -1.68 -5.46
CA THR A 124 21.96 -2.15 -4.62
C THR A 124 22.96 -1.05 -4.37
N HIS A 125 23.26 -0.80 -3.10
CA HIS A 125 24.33 0.10 -2.65
C HIS A 125 25.28 -0.69 -1.76
N GLY A 126 26.50 -0.92 -2.23
CA GLY A 126 27.49 -1.73 -1.50
C GLY A 126 27.03 -3.18 -1.36
N ASP A 127 26.85 -3.63 -0.11
CA ASP A 127 26.41 -4.97 0.26
C ASP A 127 24.91 -5.07 0.58
N VAL A 128 24.16 -3.96 0.44
CA VAL A 128 22.71 -3.92 0.70
C VAL A 128 21.93 -3.79 -0.59
N THR A 129 20.96 -4.70 -0.75
CA THR A 129 20.00 -4.69 -1.84
C THR A 129 18.60 -4.48 -1.29
N MET A 130 17.92 -3.46 -1.81
CA MET A 130 16.51 -3.19 -1.54
C MET A 130 15.67 -3.56 -2.75
N ASN A 131 14.57 -4.27 -2.52
CA ASN A 131 13.66 -4.73 -3.55
C ASN A 131 12.25 -4.22 -3.34
N ILE A 132 11.58 -3.87 -4.44
CA ILE A 132 10.15 -3.71 -4.56
C ILE A 132 9.67 -4.80 -5.54
N PRO A 133 9.34 -6.00 -5.05
CA PRO A 133 8.99 -7.13 -5.92
C PRO A 133 7.58 -7.00 -6.50
N THR A 134 6.63 -6.56 -5.67
CA THR A 134 5.20 -6.59 -5.96
C THR A 134 4.54 -5.26 -5.62
N LEU A 135 3.58 -4.86 -6.45
CA LEU A 135 2.76 -3.67 -6.28
C LEU A 135 1.32 -3.99 -6.66
N LEU A 136 0.38 -3.30 -6.06
CA LEU A 136 -1.03 -3.32 -6.45
C LEU A 136 -1.54 -1.89 -6.53
N PHE A 137 -2.39 -1.61 -7.51
CA PHE A 137 -3.10 -0.33 -7.62
C PHE A 137 -4.53 -0.57 -8.08
N ASP A 138 -5.50 -0.20 -7.24
CA ASP A 138 -6.93 -0.41 -7.52
C ASP A 138 -7.68 0.84 -8.02
N GLY A 139 -6.97 1.96 -8.18
CA GLY A 139 -7.57 3.26 -8.47
C GLY A 139 -7.71 4.16 -7.23
N THR A 140 -7.86 3.57 -6.04
CA THR A 140 -8.08 4.31 -4.77
C THR A 140 -6.83 4.36 -3.91
N ARG A 141 -6.01 3.30 -3.92
CA ARG A 141 -4.76 3.19 -3.16
C ARG A 141 -3.73 2.35 -3.89
N ILE A 142 -2.47 2.61 -3.59
CA ILE A 142 -1.34 1.80 -4.06
C ILE A 142 -0.80 1.05 -2.84
N LEU A 143 -0.60 -0.25 -2.99
CA LEU A 143 0.05 -1.09 -2.00
C LEU A 143 1.35 -1.61 -2.61
N MET A 144 2.44 -1.55 -1.88
CA MET A 144 3.71 -2.09 -2.34
C MET A 144 4.48 -2.72 -1.18
N ASN A 145 5.20 -3.80 -1.48
CA ASN A 145 6.08 -4.43 -0.51
C ASN A 145 7.51 -3.95 -0.74
N LEU A 146 8.19 -3.50 0.32
CA LEU A 146 9.62 -3.16 0.30
C LEU A 146 10.36 -4.19 1.15
N THR A 147 11.44 -4.75 0.60
CA THR A 147 12.25 -5.75 1.31
C THR A 147 13.74 -5.47 1.21
N THR A 148 14.48 -5.78 2.27
CA THR A 148 15.95 -5.82 2.24
C THR A 148 16.43 -7.14 2.85
N PRO A 149 16.56 -8.21 2.05
CA PRO A 149 16.99 -9.51 2.55
C PRO A 149 18.30 -9.41 3.35
N GLY A 150 18.33 -10.02 4.54
CA GLY A 150 19.51 -9.99 5.43
C GLY A 150 19.69 -8.69 6.20
N ASN A 151 18.76 -7.74 6.09
CA ASN A 151 18.80 -6.46 6.78
C ASN A 151 17.46 -6.16 7.48
N ARG A 152 17.52 -5.49 8.63
CA ARG A 152 16.34 -5.15 9.44
C ARG A 152 15.85 -3.74 9.10
N LEU A 153 14.64 -3.63 8.57
CA LEU A 153 13.98 -2.37 8.23
C LEU A 153 13.36 -1.67 9.44
N ALA A 154 13.02 -2.42 10.51
CA ALA A 154 12.45 -1.86 11.73
C ALA A 154 13.48 -1.18 12.64
N SER A 155 13.12 -0.04 13.21
CA SER A 155 13.83 0.59 14.34
C SER A 155 12.87 1.35 15.23
N GLU A 156 13.31 1.65 16.47
CA GLU A 156 12.56 2.50 17.37
C GLU A 156 12.22 3.85 16.71
N PRO A 157 10.96 4.33 16.80
CA PRO A 157 10.57 5.62 16.25
C PRO A 157 11.51 6.74 16.73
N ASN A 158 11.93 7.61 15.81
CA ASN A 158 12.81 8.75 16.08
C ASN A 158 14.20 8.41 16.67
N SER A 159 14.62 7.14 16.65
CA SER A 159 15.98 6.79 17.10
C SER A 159 17.05 7.31 16.14
N PRO A 160 18.13 7.96 16.62
CA PRO A 160 19.21 8.42 15.75
C PRO A 160 19.96 7.23 15.12
N PRO A 161 20.65 7.42 13.98
CA PRO A 161 21.50 6.38 13.39
C PRO A 161 22.59 5.90 14.35
N SER A 162 22.77 4.58 14.44
CA SER A 162 23.75 3.89 15.27
C SER A 162 24.06 2.53 14.66
N ASP A 163 25.11 1.85 15.13
CA ASP A 163 25.42 0.49 14.68
C ASP A 163 24.29 -0.51 14.97
N ALA A 164 23.47 -0.26 16.01
CA ALA A 164 22.38 -1.15 16.43
C ALA A 164 21.12 -1.07 15.55
N ASN A 165 20.93 0.04 14.83
CA ASN A 165 19.81 0.26 13.90
C ASN A 165 20.27 0.56 12.47
N LYS A 166 21.54 0.32 12.16
CA LYS A 166 22.07 0.42 10.80
C LYS A 166 21.25 -0.46 9.86
N GLY A 167 20.82 0.11 8.75
CA GLY A 167 19.99 -0.55 7.75
C GLY A 167 18.47 -0.45 7.99
N ALA A 168 18.02 0.08 9.13
CA ALA A 168 16.60 0.39 9.32
C ALA A 168 16.16 1.54 8.42
N VAL A 169 14.86 1.60 8.08
CA VAL A 169 14.31 2.75 7.34
C VAL A 169 14.50 4.02 8.16
N ASP A 170 15.11 5.02 7.55
CA ASP A 170 15.27 6.37 8.11
C ASP A 170 14.20 7.29 7.53
N THR A 171 14.18 7.40 6.21
CA THR A 171 13.17 8.16 5.47
C THR A 171 12.59 7.33 4.34
N LEU A 172 11.30 7.52 4.10
CA LEU A 172 10.57 7.01 2.94
C LEU A 172 9.82 8.18 2.32
N GLU A 173 10.01 8.38 1.03
CA GLU A 173 9.26 9.36 0.26
C GLU A 173 8.64 8.68 -0.94
N VAL A 174 7.36 8.97 -1.17
CA VAL A 174 6.63 8.49 -2.33
C VAL A 174 6.13 9.71 -3.09
N LEU A 175 6.55 9.81 -4.35
CA LEU A 175 6.35 10.99 -5.18
C LEU A 175 5.58 10.64 -6.44
N TYR A 176 4.60 11.46 -6.77
CA TYR A 176 3.94 11.46 -8.07
C TYR A 176 4.16 12.82 -8.72
N LYS A 177 4.71 12.83 -9.94
CA LYS A 177 5.10 14.07 -10.65
C LYS A 177 5.95 15.03 -9.80
N GLY A 178 6.81 14.46 -8.94
CA GLY A 178 7.69 15.21 -8.04
C GLY A 178 7.02 15.79 -6.79
N GLN A 179 5.74 15.50 -6.53
CA GLN A 179 5.01 15.92 -5.33
C GLN A 179 4.79 14.74 -4.38
N SER A 180 4.99 14.97 -3.08
CA SER A 180 4.85 13.94 -2.04
C SER A 180 3.41 13.51 -1.85
N LEU A 181 3.20 12.19 -1.78
CA LEU A 181 1.92 11.58 -1.46
C LEU A 181 1.85 11.23 0.03
N LEU A 182 0.64 11.17 0.56
CA LEU A 182 0.37 10.54 1.85
C LEU A 182 0.61 9.04 1.76
N TRP A 183 1.34 8.49 2.71
CA TRP A 183 1.60 7.07 2.81
C TRP A 183 1.66 6.64 4.27
N SER A 184 1.48 5.34 4.49
CA SER A 184 1.74 4.67 5.77
C SER A 184 2.42 3.34 5.48
N TYR A 185 3.03 2.72 6.49
CA TYR A 185 3.54 1.36 6.34
C TYR A 185 3.35 0.54 7.60
N GLU A 186 3.32 -0.78 7.42
CA GLU A 186 3.31 -1.75 8.49
C GLU A 186 4.47 -2.74 8.32
N HIS A 187 5.06 -3.16 9.45
CA HIS A 187 6.09 -4.19 9.48
C HIS A 187 5.44 -5.57 9.42
N MET A 188 5.83 -6.37 8.43
CA MET A 188 5.08 -7.59 8.10
C MET A 188 5.61 -8.85 8.80
N ASP A 189 6.88 -8.87 9.21
CA ASP A 189 7.57 -10.03 9.79
C ASP A 189 8.09 -9.79 11.23
N GLY A 190 7.43 -8.91 11.99
CA GLY A 190 7.71 -8.69 13.42
C GLY A 190 9.01 -7.94 13.72
N GLU A 191 9.60 -8.13 14.91
CA GLU A 191 10.74 -7.30 15.41
C GLU A 191 12.04 -7.42 14.60
N THR A 192 12.15 -8.42 13.72
CA THR A 192 13.26 -8.61 12.78
C THR A 192 12.94 -8.13 11.38
N ALA A 193 11.90 -7.29 11.21
CA ALA A 193 11.25 -7.10 9.93
C ALA A 193 12.22 -6.72 8.81
N SER A 194 12.38 -7.63 7.86
CA SER A 194 13.11 -7.43 6.61
C SER A 194 12.18 -6.96 5.49
N SER A 195 10.87 -6.90 5.77
CA SER A 195 9.82 -6.52 4.84
C SER A 195 8.83 -5.54 5.47
N ILE A 196 8.44 -4.52 4.69
CA ILE A 196 7.37 -3.58 5.06
C ILE A 196 6.34 -3.50 3.94
N MET A 197 5.07 -3.43 4.29
CA MET A 197 4.00 -3.10 3.35
C MET A 197 3.69 -1.62 3.44
N VAL A 198 3.83 -0.91 2.33
CA VAL A 198 3.56 0.53 2.22
C VAL A 198 2.21 0.71 1.54
N GLU A 199 1.29 1.42 2.20
CA GLU A 199 0.06 1.93 1.60
C GLU A 199 0.25 3.40 1.23
N VAL A 200 0.04 3.72 -0.05
CA VAL A 200 0.10 5.07 -0.59
C VAL A 200 -1.30 5.48 -0.98
N LEU A 201 -1.71 6.65 -0.50
CA LEU A 201 -3.03 7.20 -0.72
C LEU A 201 -3.04 8.12 -1.94
N ASN A 202 -4.21 8.26 -2.55
CA ASN A 202 -4.46 9.23 -3.61
C ASN A 202 -4.60 10.67 -3.08
N THR A 203 -3.71 11.10 -2.19
CA THR A 203 -3.75 12.42 -1.57
C THR A 203 -2.33 12.95 -1.44
N TYR A 204 -2.11 14.21 -1.83
CA TYR A 204 -0.81 14.84 -1.62
C TYR A 204 -0.57 15.07 -0.13
N TYR A 205 0.67 14.84 0.31
CA TYR A 205 1.13 15.28 1.62
C TYR A 205 1.34 16.79 1.58
N GLU A 206 0.42 17.53 2.17
CA GLU A 206 0.53 18.98 2.31
C GLU A 206 0.49 19.34 3.80
N PRO A 207 1.46 20.11 4.32
CA PRO A 207 1.45 20.58 5.72
C PRO A 207 0.33 21.61 6.00
N SER A 208 -0.38 22.07 4.97
CA SER A 208 -1.46 23.05 5.05
C SER A 208 -2.83 22.37 4.96
N THR A 209 -3.86 23.05 5.46
CA THR A 209 -5.16 22.52 5.86
C THR A 209 -6.04 21.95 4.73
N THR A 210 -5.60 22.00 3.47
CA THR A 210 -6.34 21.49 2.32
C THR A 210 -5.72 20.20 1.78
N THR A 211 -6.33 19.07 2.14
CA THR A 211 -5.99 17.75 1.56
C THR A 211 -6.42 17.72 0.09
N GLN A 212 -5.47 17.71 -0.84
CA GLN A 212 -5.75 17.61 -2.28
C GLN A 212 -5.75 16.14 -2.71
N THR A 213 -6.90 15.67 -3.19
CA THR A 213 -7.03 14.33 -3.77
C THR A 213 -6.39 14.29 -5.17
N VAL A 214 -5.59 13.27 -5.41
CA VAL A 214 -4.91 13.01 -6.69
C VAL A 214 -5.78 12.11 -7.55
N GLN A 215 -5.99 12.49 -8.80
CA GLN A 215 -6.56 11.62 -9.81
C GLN A 215 -5.41 10.96 -10.58
N PHE A 216 -5.13 9.71 -10.26
CA PHE A 216 -4.15 8.92 -11.00
C PHE A 216 -4.76 8.44 -12.33
N PRO A 217 -4.01 8.47 -13.44
CA PRO A 217 -4.40 7.75 -14.64
C PRO A 217 -4.25 6.23 -14.42
N ASP A 218 -4.76 5.42 -15.36
CA ASP A 218 -4.63 3.96 -15.29
C ASP A 218 -3.17 3.47 -15.36
N GLN A 219 -2.25 4.27 -15.93
CA GLN A 219 -0.83 3.98 -16.00
C GLN A 219 0.01 5.23 -15.73
N PHE A 220 0.99 5.12 -14.84
CA PHE A 220 1.92 6.20 -14.52
C PHE A 220 3.19 5.70 -13.83
N ASP A 221 4.20 6.56 -13.78
CA ASP A 221 5.42 6.30 -13.01
C ASP A 221 5.30 6.87 -11.60
N LEU A 222 5.63 6.05 -10.61
CA LEU A 222 5.71 6.43 -9.20
C LEU A 222 7.17 6.40 -8.75
N THR A 223 7.66 7.51 -8.19
CA THR A 223 9.02 7.55 -7.64
C THR A 223 8.98 7.20 -6.16
N VAL A 224 9.84 6.27 -5.73
CA VAL A 224 9.99 5.89 -4.32
C VAL A 224 11.44 6.08 -3.92
N ASN A 225 11.68 6.90 -2.90
CA ASN A 225 13.00 7.14 -2.34
C ASN A 225 13.04 6.61 -0.92
N VAL A 226 14.04 5.78 -0.62
CA VAL A 226 14.23 5.23 0.72
C VAL A 226 15.65 5.48 1.19
N THR A 227 15.80 6.08 2.35
CA THR A 227 17.11 6.19 3.02
C THR A 227 17.15 5.21 4.18
N LEU A 228 18.26 4.49 4.31
CA LEU A 228 18.49 3.59 5.44
C LEU A 228 19.44 4.25 6.43
N LYS A 229 19.21 4.03 7.73
CA LYS A 229 20.09 4.54 8.78
C LYS A 229 21.50 4.00 8.60
N GLY A 230 22.48 4.90 8.63
CA GLY A 230 23.89 4.55 8.42
C GLY A 230 24.29 4.33 6.95
N TYR A 231 23.44 4.74 5.99
CA TYR A 231 23.74 4.79 4.57
C TYR A 231 23.46 6.22 4.05
N ASP A 232 24.45 6.83 3.39
CA ASP A 232 24.35 8.22 2.90
C ASP A 232 23.63 8.34 1.55
N VAL A 233 23.48 7.22 0.83
CA VAL A 233 22.92 7.19 -0.52
C VAL A 233 21.50 6.61 -0.47
N PRO A 234 20.48 7.34 -0.96
CA PRO A 234 19.12 6.82 -1.02
C PRO A 234 18.97 5.72 -2.08
N PHE A 235 18.12 4.75 -1.80
CA PHE A 235 17.60 3.77 -2.76
C PHE A 235 16.45 4.43 -3.52
N GLN A 236 16.63 4.66 -4.82
CA GLN A 236 15.66 5.37 -5.66
C GLN A 236 15.05 4.42 -6.69
N PHE A 237 13.72 4.34 -6.71
CA PHE A 237 12.95 3.51 -7.63
C PHE A 237 12.04 4.38 -8.49
N VAL A 238 11.84 3.95 -9.74
CA VAL A 238 10.77 4.45 -10.62
C VAL A 238 9.91 3.25 -10.98
N LEU A 239 8.72 3.19 -10.37
CA LEU A 239 7.81 2.05 -10.48
C LEU A 239 6.77 2.32 -11.57
N PRO A 240 6.63 1.45 -12.59
CA PRO A 240 5.55 1.55 -13.55
C PRO A 240 4.26 1.02 -12.93
N VAL A 241 3.42 1.94 -12.44
CA VAL A 241 2.13 1.60 -11.83
C VAL A 241 1.08 1.42 -12.92
N THR A 242 0.34 0.32 -12.87
CA THR A 242 -0.81 0.05 -13.72
C THR A 242 -1.99 -0.36 -12.86
N LYS A 243 -3.17 0.21 -13.13
CA LYS A 243 -4.41 -0.16 -12.47
C LYS A 243 -4.75 -1.61 -12.81
N SER A 244 -4.85 -2.44 -11.79
CA SER A 244 -5.04 -3.89 -11.96
C SER A 244 -6.47 -4.34 -11.67
N THR A 245 -7.35 -3.47 -11.17
CA THR A 245 -8.71 -3.86 -10.79
C THR A 245 -9.78 -3.18 -11.65
N PRO A 246 -10.92 -3.86 -11.90
CA PRO A 246 -12.13 -3.17 -12.34
C PRO A 246 -12.64 -2.24 -11.22
N VAL A 247 -13.43 -1.23 -11.60
CA VAL A 247 -14.09 -0.34 -10.65
C VAL A 247 -15.53 -0.10 -11.08
N THR A 248 -16.44 -0.16 -10.11
CA THR A 248 -17.81 0.34 -10.24
C THR A 248 -17.88 1.69 -9.54
N VAL A 249 -18.30 2.72 -10.26
CA VAL A 249 -18.39 4.09 -9.73
C VAL A 249 -19.85 4.49 -9.63
N LEU A 250 -20.27 4.88 -8.42
CA LEU A 250 -21.57 5.48 -8.15
C LEU A 250 -21.34 6.95 -7.82
N THR A 251 -22.10 7.85 -8.40
CA THR A 251 -22.02 9.29 -8.10
C THR A 251 -23.38 9.81 -7.67
N SER A 252 -23.36 10.87 -6.86
CA SER A 252 -24.57 11.59 -6.47
C SER A 252 -24.30 13.08 -6.35
N GLU A 253 -25.20 13.87 -6.92
CA GLU A 253 -25.24 15.32 -6.74
C GLU A 253 -26.18 15.74 -5.59
N GLU A 254 -26.75 14.76 -4.88
CA GLU A 254 -27.67 15.02 -3.77
C GLU A 254 -26.90 15.51 -2.54
N THR A 255 -27.29 16.68 -2.04
CA THR A 255 -26.85 17.18 -0.73
C THR A 255 -27.96 16.93 0.29
N LYS A 256 -27.60 16.25 1.39
CA LYS A 256 -28.48 16.04 2.55
C LYS A 256 -28.22 17.12 3.59
N HIS A 257 -29.26 17.45 4.36
CA HIS A 257 -29.23 18.56 5.30
C HIS A 257 -29.77 18.17 6.67
N GLN A 258 -28.98 18.44 7.72
CA GLN A 258 -29.42 18.27 9.11
C GLN A 258 -28.60 19.19 10.01
N ASP A 259 -29.22 19.92 10.93
CA ASP A 259 -28.52 20.66 11.99
C ASP A 259 -27.35 21.57 11.48
N ASN A 260 -27.59 22.32 10.41
CA ASN A 260 -26.60 23.17 9.69
C ASN A 260 -25.46 22.42 8.97
N ILE A 261 -25.48 21.09 8.96
CA ILE A 261 -24.59 20.25 8.14
C ILE A 261 -25.21 20.11 6.76
N ASN A 262 -24.44 20.40 5.71
CA ASN A 262 -24.80 20.08 4.32
C ASN A 262 -23.82 19.00 3.85
N LEU A 263 -24.25 17.75 3.90
CA LEU A 263 -23.43 16.58 3.59
C LEU A 263 -23.71 16.11 2.17
N GLN A 264 -22.67 15.90 1.37
CA GLN A 264 -22.75 15.23 0.09
C GLN A 264 -21.87 13.98 0.10
N ILE A 265 -22.47 12.84 -0.25
CA ILE A 265 -21.73 11.65 -0.65
C ILE A 265 -21.55 11.73 -2.15
N SER A 266 -20.44 12.32 -2.60
CA SER A 266 -20.25 12.67 -4.01
C SER A 266 -19.93 11.46 -4.88
N LYS A 267 -19.21 10.48 -4.33
CA LYS A 267 -18.76 9.30 -5.07
C LYS A 267 -18.60 8.08 -4.16
N VAL A 268 -18.95 6.91 -4.68
CA VAL A 268 -18.59 5.59 -4.12
C VAL A 268 -17.88 4.78 -5.20
N GLU A 269 -16.68 4.32 -4.91
CA GLU A 269 -15.86 3.49 -5.79
C GLU A 269 -15.73 2.09 -5.20
N ILE A 270 -16.23 1.08 -5.92
CA ILE A 270 -16.22 -0.31 -5.50
C ILE A 270 -15.23 -1.07 -6.37
N THR A 271 -14.18 -1.61 -5.75
CA THR A 271 -13.23 -2.52 -6.37
C THR A 271 -13.32 -3.89 -5.69
N PRO A 272 -12.74 -4.97 -6.27
CA PRO A 272 -12.67 -6.27 -5.61
C PRO A 272 -11.92 -6.28 -4.26
N ILE A 273 -11.13 -5.24 -3.97
CA ILE A 273 -10.27 -5.19 -2.79
C ILE A 273 -10.54 -3.98 -1.87
N THR A 274 -11.27 -2.96 -2.32
CA THR A 274 -11.54 -1.75 -1.54
C THR A 274 -12.89 -1.16 -1.94
N THR A 275 -13.66 -0.68 -0.96
CA THR A 275 -14.77 0.25 -1.20
C THR A 275 -14.36 1.62 -0.67
N GLN A 276 -14.38 2.66 -1.51
CA GLN A 276 -14.05 4.03 -1.12
C GLN A 276 -15.28 4.93 -1.22
N VAL A 277 -15.51 5.75 -0.20
CA VAL A 277 -16.59 6.74 -0.14
C VAL A 277 -15.97 8.13 -0.07
N SER A 278 -16.30 8.99 -1.03
CA SER A 278 -15.92 10.40 -1.04
C SER A 278 -17.01 11.23 -0.37
N VAL A 279 -16.63 11.90 0.71
CA VAL A 279 -17.49 12.75 1.53
C VAL A 279 -17.11 14.21 1.34
N GLU A 280 -18.10 15.08 1.24
CA GLU A 280 -17.91 16.53 1.15
C GLU A 280 -18.93 17.28 2.02
N TYR A 281 -18.44 18.27 2.78
CA TYR A 281 -19.28 19.22 3.49
C TYR A 281 -19.40 20.52 2.71
N LYS A 282 -20.62 20.84 2.25
CA LYS A 282 -20.88 22.03 1.43
C LYS A 282 -21.17 23.26 2.29
N THR A 283 -20.61 24.40 1.88
CA THR A 283 -21.00 25.72 2.42
C THR A 283 -22.22 26.26 1.67
N LYS A 284 -22.99 27.14 2.32
CA LYS A 284 -24.04 27.91 1.64
C LYS A 284 -23.40 29.01 0.78
N PRO A 285 -24.08 29.51 -0.28
CA PRO A 285 -23.56 30.63 -1.06
C PRO A 285 -23.22 31.84 -0.18
N GLY A 286 -21.96 32.28 -0.25
CA GLY A 286 -21.44 33.41 0.54
C GLY A 286 -21.05 33.10 1.98
N GLN A 287 -21.17 31.84 2.42
CA GLN A 287 -20.74 31.39 3.76
C GLN A 287 -19.28 30.90 3.72
N SER A 288 -18.45 31.35 4.66
CA SER A 288 -17.10 30.80 4.83
C SER A 288 -17.14 29.40 5.47
N VAL A 289 -16.06 28.63 5.32
CA VAL A 289 -15.92 27.34 6.01
C VAL A 289 -15.97 27.54 7.52
N GLU A 290 -15.26 28.53 8.04
CA GLU A 290 -15.20 28.83 9.47
C GLU A 290 -16.59 29.17 10.03
N GLU A 291 -17.39 29.94 9.28
CA GLU A 291 -18.78 30.23 9.63
C GLU A 291 -19.66 28.98 9.63
N MET A 292 -19.47 28.10 8.65
CA MET A 292 -20.15 26.81 8.59
C MET A 292 -19.81 25.95 9.80
N LEU A 293 -18.53 25.72 10.09
CA LEU A 293 -18.06 24.96 11.25
C LEU A 293 -18.51 25.57 12.59
N ALA A 294 -18.52 26.90 12.71
CA ALA A 294 -19.00 27.58 13.90
C ALA A 294 -20.50 27.32 14.15
N SER A 295 -21.30 27.25 13.08
CA SER A 295 -22.76 27.05 13.13
C SER A 295 -23.22 25.63 13.47
N ILE A 296 -22.31 24.66 13.39
CA ILE A 296 -22.61 23.25 13.67
C ILE A 296 -22.79 23.03 15.18
N PRO A 297 -23.85 22.32 15.62
CA PRO A 297 -24.06 22.03 17.03
C PRO A 297 -22.91 21.26 17.67
N SER A 298 -22.69 21.49 18.96
CA SER A 298 -21.58 20.89 19.73
C SER A 298 -21.57 19.37 19.72
N LYS A 299 -22.73 18.70 19.61
CA LYS A 299 -22.82 17.23 19.54
C LYS A 299 -22.09 16.63 18.33
N TYR A 300 -21.95 17.39 17.24
CA TYR A 300 -21.20 16.96 16.05
C TYR A 300 -19.74 17.40 16.09
N LYS A 301 -19.33 18.21 17.08
CA LYS A 301 -17.97 18.72 17.15
C LYS A 301 -17.08 17.67 17.82
N GLY A 302 -16.01 17.28 17.15
CA GLY A 302 -14.97 16.42 17.73
C GLY A 302 -14.23 17.12 18.90
N ALA A 303 -13.34 16.37 19.56
CA ALA A 303 -12.64 16.81 20.78
C ALA A 303 -11.92 18.19 20.69
N ASN A 304 -11.63 18.68 19.49
CA ASN A 304 -10.97 19.96 19.24
C ASN A 304 -11.88 21.05 18.64
N GLY A 305 -13.21 20.86 18.59
CA GLY A 305 -14.18 21.90 18.24
C GLY A 305 -14.28 22.32 16.76
N GLY A 306 -13.27 22.04 15.95
CA GLY A 306 -13.20 22.38 14.52
C GLY A 306 -13.47 21.23 13.54
N ILE A 307 -13.98 20.10 14.02
CA ILE A 307 -14.11 18.86 13.24
C ILE A 307 -15.53 18.34 13.35
N ILE A 308 -16.14 17.96 12.22
CA ILE A 308 -17.42 17.24 12.21
C ILE A 308 -17.13 15.76 12.48
N ALA A 309 -17.55 15.26 13.64
CA ALA A 309 -17.25 13.92 14.15
C ALA A 309 -18.17 12.81 13.59
N LEU A 310 -18.69 12.99 12.38
CA LEU A 310 -19.52 11.98 11.72
C LEU A 310 -18.65 10.80 11.27
N GLN A 311 -19.11 9.60 11.60
CA GLN A 311 -18.62 8.34 11.05
C GLN A 311 -19.70 7.72 10.17
N PHE A 312 -19.35 6.68 9.40
CA PHE A 312 -20.23 6.12 8.39
C PHE A 312 -20.22 4.61 8.44
N ASP A 313 -21.41 4.02 8.45
CA ASP A 313 -21.61 2.60 8.16
C ASP A 313 -22.06 2.47 6.71
N ILE A 314 -21.48 1.51 6.00
CA ILE A 314 -21.83 1.21 4.60
C ILE A 314 -22.47 -0.17 4.56
N VAL A 315 -23.65 -0.26 3.97
CA VAL A 315 -24.49 -1.46 4.01
C VAL A 315 -25.04 -1.78 2.62
N ASP A 316 -25.09 -3.06 2.24
CA ASP A 316 -25.75 -3.52 1.01
C ASP A 316 -27.27 -3.72 1.18
N GLU A 317 -27.95 -4.13 0.10
CA GLU A 317 -29.39 -4.43 0.09
C GLU A 317 -29.82 -5.53 1.07
N ASN A 318 -28.90 -6.40 1.48
CA ASN A 318 -29.16 -7.52 2.39
C ASN A 318 -28.84 -7.18 3.85
N GLY A 319 -28.39 -5.96 4.13
CA GLY A 319 -27.98 -5.55 5.47
C GLY A 319 -26.54 -5.93 5.83
N VAL A 320 -25.72 -6.39 4.86
CA VAL A 320 -24.31 -6.70 5.10
C VAL A 320 -23.54 -5.40 5.22
N GLN A 321 -22.99 -5.17 6.42
CA GLN A 321 -22.21 -3.98 6.73
C GLN A 321 -20.72 -4.22 6.43
N LEU A 322 -20.10 -3.25 5.74
CA LEU A 322 -18.67 -3.20 5.53
C LEU A 322 -17.96 -2.60 6.74
N LYS A 323 -16.76 -3.10 7.03
CA LYS A 323 -15.92 -2.54 8.10
C LYS A 323 -14.88 -1.56 7.52
N PRO A 324 -14.57 -0.46 8.22
CA PRO A 324 -13.66 0.57 7.72
C PRO A 324 -12.20 0.10 7.70
N ILE A 325 -11.44 0.54 6.69
CA ILE A 325 -10.02 0.27 6.51
C ILE A 325 -9.23 1.59 6.65
N GLY A 326 -8.17 1.55 7.46
CA GLY A 326 -7.31 2.71 7.69
C GLY A 326 -7.94 3.78 8.59
N ALA A 327 -7.23 4.91 8.72
CA ALA A 327 -7.69 6.04 9.50
C ALA A 327 -8.75 6.85 8.75
N HIS A 328 -9.74 7.37 9.48
CA HIS A 328 -10.70 8.34 8.95
C HIS A 328 -10.01 9.71 8.86
N PRO A 329 -9.80 10.26 7.64
CA PRO A 329 -9.18 11.56 7.51
C PRO A 329 -10.08 12.66 8.08
N ILE A 330 -9.45 13.74 8.51
CA ILE A 330 -10.13 14.89 9.11
C ILE A 330 -9.98 16.06 8.14
N SER A 331 -11.02 16.30 7.32
CA SER A 331 -11.04 17.37 6.32
C SER A 331 -12.49 17.73 5.94
N GLU A 332 -12.67 18.89 5.31
CA GLU A 332 -13.95 19.31 4.69
C GLU A 332 -14.36 18.40 3.52
N SER A 333 -13.38 17.79 2.86
CA SER A 333 -13.58 16.76 1.85
C SER A 333 -12.54 15.66 2.02
N TYR A 334 -13.01 14.43 2.14
CA TYR A 334 -12.16 13.29 2.45
C TYR A 334 -12.71 11.99 1.88
N ASN A 335 -11.81 11.02 1.73
CA ASN A 335 -12.13 9.67 1.32
C ASN A 335 -12.04 8.74 2.53
N ILE A 336 -13.09 7.94 2.73
CA ILE A 336 -13.12 6.86 3.73
C ILE A 336 -13.05 5.54 2.98
N ARG A 337 -12.23 4.61 3.45
CA ARG A 337 -12.11 3.28 2.86
C ARG A 337 -12.76 2.23 3.76
N PHE A 338 -13.30 1.21 3.12
CA PHE A 338 -13.95 0.06 3.72
C PHE A 338 -13.51 -1.20 3.00
N GLU A 339 -13.74 -2.34 3.65
CA GLU A 339 -13.60 -3.65 3.04
C GLU A 339 -14.37 -3.75 1.71
N PRO A 340 -13.91 -4.61 0.78
CA PRO A 340 -14.64 -4.84 -0.44
C PRO A 340 -15.94 -5.59 -0.15
N PHE A 341 -16.98 -5.32 -0.95
CA PHE A 341 -18.13 -6.21 -1.01
C PHE A 341 -17.70 -7.59 -1.53
N LYS A 342 -18.35 -8.65 -1.04
CA LYS A 342 -18.11 -10.02 -1.55
C LYS A 342 -18.54 -10.17 -3.01
N THR A 343 -19.60 -9.48 -3.38
CA THR A 343 -20.15 -9.36 -4.73
C THR A 343 -20.62 -7.93 -4.92
N ILE A 344 -20.62 -7.42 -6.14
CA ILE A 344 -21.15 -6.08 -6.42
C ILE A 344 -22.63 -6.02 -5.96
N PRO A 345 -22.99 -5.11 -5.04
CA PRO A 345 -24.35 -5.02 -4.52
C PRO A 345 -25.29 -4.37 -5.54
N SER A 346 -26.60 -4.53 -5.35
CA SER A 346 -27.62 -3.82 -6.14
C SER A 346 -27.81 -2.38 -5.63
N THR A 347 -27.65 -2.18 -4.34
CA THR A 347 -27.73 -0.85 -3.71
C THR A 347 -26.67 -0.70 -2.63
N VAL A 348 -26.17 0.51 -2.47
CA VAL A 348 -25.28 0.88 -1.36
C VAL A 348 -25.97 1.94 -0.52
N THR A 349 -26.12 1.65 0.77
CA THR A 349 -26.65 2.60 1.76
C THR A 349 -25.52 3.10 2.65
N ILE A 350 -25.35 4.42 2.71
CA ILE A 350 -24.38 5.12 3.54
C ILE A 350 -25.12 5.75 4.71
N LYS A 351 -24.78 5.32 5.93
CA LYS A 351 -25.46 5.70 7.17
C LYS A 351 -24.53 6.50 8.08
N PRO A 352 -24.67 7.84 8.13
CA PRO A 352 -23.89 8.67 9.04
C PRO A 352 -24.33 8.44 10.50
N TYR A 353 -23.36 8.42 11.41
CA TYR A 353 -23.62 8.29 12.84
C TYR A 353 -22.60 9.06 13.69
N LEU A 354 -22.99 9.33 14.94
CA LEU A 354 -22.11 9.77 16.02
C LEU A 354 -21.76 8.60 16.93
N VAL A 355 -20.53 8.58 17.42
CA VAL A 355 -20.11 7.67 18.50
C VAL A 355 -20.53 8.28 19.83
N VAL A 356 -21.50 7.65 20.50
CA VAL A 356 -22.01 8.08 21.82
C VAL A 356 -21.11 7.57 22.93
N SER A 357 -20.66 6.33 22.80
CA SER A 357 -19.68 5.70 23.69
C SER A 357 -18.92 4.60 22.96
N GLU A 358 -17.67 4.43 23.31
CA GLU A 358 -16.80 3.36 22.82
C GLU A 358 -16.18 2.59 23.99
N GLY A 359 -16.02 1.28 23.83
CA GLY A 359 -15.21 0.44 24.68
C GLY A 359 -13.72 0.74 24.55
N GLN A 360 -12.95 0.23 25.49
CA GLN A 360 -11.49 0.31 25.44
C GLN A 360 -10.94 -1.01 24.88
N ALA A 361 -10.02 -0.91 23.92
CA ALA A 361 -9.30 -2.07 23.43
C ALA A 361 -8.59 -2.77 24.62
N PRO A 362 -8.73 -4.09 24.78
CA PRO A 362 -8.00 -4.82 25.82
C PRO A 362 -6.49 -4.61 25.70
N ALA A 363 -5.80 -4.57 26.84
CA ALA A 363 -4.34 -4.43 26.85
C ALA A 363 -3.67 -5.58 26.07
N GLY A 364 -2.76 -5.24 25.17
CA GLY A 364 -1.99 -6.20 24.39
C GLY A 364 -2.62 -6.68 23.08
N VAL A 365 -3.77 -6.13 22.66
CA VAL A 365 -4.30 -6.38 21.32
C VAL A 365 -3.32 -5.83 20.27
N LYS A 366 -2.96 -6.66 19.31
CA LYS A 366 -2.15 -6.30 18.14
C LYS A 366 -3.02 -6.38 16.89
N GLY A 367 -2.89 -5.41 16.00
CA GLY A 367 -3.68 -5.33 14.76
C GLY A 367 -5.08 -4.73 14.97
N ARG A 368 -5.96 -4.98 14.01
CA ARG A 368 -7.31 -4.41 13.98
C ARG A 368 -8.18 -4.98 15.09
N TRP A 369 -8.82 -4.11 15.86
CA TRP A 369 -9.73 -4.45 16.95
C TRP A 369 -11.13 -3.92 16.64
N GLU A 370 -12.15 -4.71 16.98
CA GLU A 370 -13.55 -4.34 16.82
C GLU A 370 -14.16 -4.05 18.19
N ASP A 371 -14.68 -2.84 18.35
CA ASP A 371 -15.41 -2.46 19.53
C ASP A 371 -16.88 -2.91 19.44
N ASN A 372 -17.15 -4.11 19.95
CA ASN A 372 -18.50 -4.65 20.02
C ASN A 372 -19.42 -3.90 21.00
N ASN A 373 -18.89 -2.96 21.79
CA ASN A 373 -19.67 -2.16 22.75
C ASN A 373 -19.88 -0.72 22.28
N MET A 374 -19.50 -0.40 21.04
CA MET A 374 -19.70 0.93 20.49
C MET A 374 -21.20 1.24 20.38
N VAL A 375 -21.62 2.34 21.00
CA VAL A 375 -22.99 2.85 20.90
C VAL A 375 -23.01 3.93 19.82
N LYS A 376 -23.79 3.70 18.78
CA LYS A 376 -23.94 4.59 17.63
C LYS A 376 -25.28 5.32 17.68
N GLU A 377 -25.26 6.62 17.47
CA GLU A 377 -26.45 7.44 17.21
C GLU A 377 -26.50 7.76 15.71
N TYR A 378 -27.37 7.06 14.97
CA TYR A 378 -27.56 7.29 13.53
C TYR A 378 -28.32 8.58 13.25
N ILE A 379 -28.06 9.17 12.09
CA ILE A 379 -28.70 10.41 11.62
C ILE A 379 -29.40 10.13 10.29
N PRO A 380 -30.64 9.60 10.33
CA PRO A 380 -31.35 9.15 9.12
C PRO A 380 -31.55 10.25 8.07
N GLU A 381 -31.62 11.52 8.48
CA GLU A 381 -31.78 12.67 7.60
C GLU A 381 -30.57 12.88 6.67
N LEU A 382 -29.41 12.33 7.04
CA LEU A 382 -28.18 12.36 6.27
C LEU A 382 -27.91 11.04 5.51
N GLU A 383 -28.78 10.03 5.63
CA GLU A 383 -28.63 8.74 4.95
C GLU A 383 -28.71 8.91 3.44
N THR A 384 -27.79 8.28 2.71
CA THR A 384 -27.76 8.28 1.24
C THR A 384 -27.85 6.86 0.71
N VAL A 385 -28.73 6.64 -0.27
CA VAL A 385 -28.89 5.35 -0.95
C VAL A 385 -28.55 5.53 -2.42
N LEU A 386 -27.59 4.74 -2.90
CA LEU A 386 -27.15 4.73 -4.29
C LEU A 386 -27.52 3.40 -4.93
N SER A 387 -28.10 3.44 -6.12
CA SER A 387 -28.37 2.23 -6.92
C SER A 387 -27.18 1.92 -7.80
N VAL A 388 -26.79 0.65 -7.84
CA VAL A 388 -25.80 0.15 -8.79
C VAL A 388 -26.53 -0.18 -10.10
N GLN A 389 -26.12 0.46 -11.19
CA GLN A 389 -26.75 0.31 -12.50
C GLN A 389 -26.26 -0.93 -13.25
#